data_AF-A0A2S2QCE5-F1
#
_entry.id   AF-A0A2S2QCE5-F1
#
_cell.length_a   1.000
_cell.length_b   1.000
_cell.length_c   1.000
_cell.angle_alpha   90.00
_cell.angle_beta   90.00
_cell.angle_gamma   90.00
#
_symmetry.space_group_name_H-M   'P 1'
#
loop_
_entity.id
_entity.type
_entity.pdbx_description
1 polymer ?
#
loop_
_entity_poly.entity_id
_entity_poly.type
_entity_poly.pdbx_seq_one_letter_code
_entity_poly.pdbx_strand_id
1 'polypeptide(L)'
;MLLGNTQWSSHFDAYNVLIKNYNTIINVLELICDSNIENGDTRRDAKILLKSILKKETGYLAILWNDILERTNKTSVELQSKMIDPLKAFNLLISLKNYVASLRDLYNTYVNQTTKLSLKLKKHFKNEDNERQIKRKCTS
;
A
#
# COMPACT_ATOMS: atom_id res chain seq x y z
N MET A 1 12.03 15.86 -24.14
CA MET A 1 12.56 14.60 -23.60
C MET A 1 12.00 14.46 -22.18
N LEU A 2 10.82 13.86 -22.00
CA LEU A 2 10.03 13.97 -20.76
C LEU A 2 9.03 12.79 -20.60
N LEU A 3 9.51 11.54 -20.69
CA LEU A 3 8.66 10.36 -20.43
C LEU A 3 8.81 9.79 -19.01
N GLY A 4 10.00 9.94 -18.38
CA GLY A 4 10.25 9.39 -17.03
C GLY A 4 9.63 10.20 -15.89
N ASN A 5 9.72 11.53 -15.96
CA ASN A 5 9.20 12.44 -14.93
C ASN A 5 7.68 12.31 -14.68
N THR A 6 6.89 12.04 -15.72
CA THR A 6 5.43 11.98 -15.60
C THR A 6 4.94 10.64 -15.08
N GLN A 7 5.64 9.54 -15.37
CA GLN A 7 5.17 8.20 -15.01
C GLN A 7 5.42 7.89 -13.52
N TRP A 8 6.65 8.07 -13.02
CA TRP A 8 6.96 7.77 -11.62
C TRP A 8 6.28 8.73 -10.64
N SER A 9 6.20 10.01 -10.99
CA SER A 9 5.48 11.01 -10.18
C SER A 9 3.99 10.69 -10.13
N SER A 10 3.35 10.41 -11.27
CA SER A 10 1.93 10.07 -11.32
C SER A 10 1.60 8.81 -10.52
N HIS A 11 2.44 7.76 -10.62
CA HIS A 11 2.26 6.55 -9.82
C HIS A 11 2.38 6.81 -8.32
N PHE A 12 3.38 7.60 -7.90
CA PHE A 12 3.52 7.98 -6.51
C PHE A 12 2.32 8.81 -6.02
N ASP A 13 1.88 9.81 -6.79
CA ASP A 13 0.76 10.68 -6.42
C ASP A 13 -0.53 9.88 -6.26
N ALA A 14 -0.82 8.96 -7.18
CA ALA A 14 -1.98 8.08 -7.11
C ALA A 14 -1.93 7.19 -5.85
N TYR A 15 -0.79 6.56 -5.56
CA TYR A 15 -0.62 5.73 -4.36
C TYR A 15 -0.72 6.54 -3.08
N ASN A 16 -0.14 7.74 -3.04
CA ASN A 16 -0.21 8.63 -1.89
C ASN A 16 -1.66 9.04 -1.59
N VAL A 17 -2.43 9.38 -2.63
CA VAL A 17 -3.88 9.67 -2.49
C VAL A 17 -4.65 8.45 -2.01
N LEU A 18 -4.33 7.25 -2.53
CA LEU A 18 -4.92 5.98 -2.09
C LEU A 18 -4.70 5.75 -0.59
N ILE A 19 -3.46 5.89 -0.11
CA ILE A 19 -3.10 5.71 1.30
C ILE A 19 -3.78 6.75 2.19
N LYS A 20 -3.80 8.01 1.78
CA LYS A 20 -4.47 9.09 2.54
C LYS A 20 -5.97 8.85 2.67
N ASN A 21 -6.60 8.31 1.63
CA ASN A 21 -8.05 8.08 1.59
C ASN A 21 -8.44 6.63 1.90
N TYR A 22 -7.54 5.82 2.44
CA TYR A 22 -7.75 4.38 2.63
C TYR A 22 -9.01 4.06 3.44
N ASN A 23 -9.25 4.80 4.53
CA ASN A 23 -10.48 4.66 5.33
C ASN A 23 -11.74 5.07 4.58
N THR A 24 -11.66 6.17 3.81
CA THR A 24 -12.77 6.66 3.00
C THR A 24 -13.17 5.62 1.96
N ILE A 25 -12.19 4.98 1.30
CA ILE A 25 -12.42 3.92 0.32
C ILE A 25 -13.13 2.73 0.96
N ILE A 26 -12.69 2.29 2.14
CA ILE A 26 -13.37 1.22 2.89
C ILE A 26 -14.83 1.59 3.17
N ASN A 27 -15.08 2.81 3.65
CA ASN A 27 -16.44 3.27 3.96
C ASN A 27 -17.34 3.32 2.71
N VAL A 28 -16.80 3.81 1.59
CA VAL A 28 -17.55 3.87 0.32
C VAL A 28 -17.86 2.46 -0.19
N LEU A 29 -16.91 1.53 -0.10
CA LEU A 29 -17.14 0.14 -0.49
C LEU A 29 -18.24 -0.51 0.36
N GLU A 30 -18.26 -0.27 1.67
CA GLU A 30 -19.34 -0.74 2.55
C GLU A 30 -20.71 -0.15 2.15
N LEU A 31 -20.77 1.16 1.89
CA LEU A 31 -22.00 1.82 1.43
C LEU A 31 -22.52 1.22 0.12
N ILE A 32 -21.63 0.92 -0.83
CA ILE A 32 -22.01 0.28 -2.10
C ILE A 32 -22.50 -1.15 -1.85
N CYS A 33 -21.88 -1.91 -0.94
CA CYS A 33 -22.30 -3.27 -0.61
C CYS A 33 -23.74 -3.34 -0.07
N ASP A 34 -24.09 -2.35 0.76
CA ASP A 34 -25.36 -2.26 1.49
C ASP A 34 -26.44 -1.47 0.73
N SER A 35 -26.07 -0.82 -0.38
CA SER A 35 -27.01 -0.09 -1.22
C SER A 35 -28.01 -1.03 -1.91
N ASN A 36 -29.29 -0.67 -1.83
CA ASN A 36 -30.37 -1.33 -2.58
C ASN A 36 -30.61 -0.70 -3.96
N ILE A 37 -29.91 0.39 -4.26
CA ILE A 37 -30.00 1.13 -5.53
C ILE A 37 -29.02 0.54 -6.56
N GLU A 38 -27.87 0.07 -6.09
CA GLU A 38 -26.83 -0.51 -6.93
C GLU A 38 -27.23 -1.88 -7.47
N ASN A 39 -26.82 -2.18 -8.70
CA ASN A 39 -27.11 -3.49 -9.30
C ASN A 39 -26.36 -4.63 -8.57
N GLY A 40 -26.82 -5.87 -8.77
CA GLY A 40 -26.28 -7.03 -8.07
C GLY A 40 -24.77 -7.26 -8.30
N ASP A 41 -24.29 -6.95 -9.51
CA ASP A 41 -22.88 -7.14 -9.90
C ASP A 41 -21.97 -6.09 -9.26
N THR A 42 -22.35 -4.82 -9.26
CA THR A 42 -21.62 -3.72 -8.61
C THR A 42 -21.50 -3.97 -7.11
N ARG A 43 -22.56 -4.46 -6.45
CA ARG A 43 -22.51 -4.86 -5.03
C ARG A 43 -21.57 -6.04 -4.80
N ARG A 44 -21.56 -7.01 -5.71
CA ARG A 44 -20.67 -8.17 -5.63
C ARG A 44 -19.20 -7.74 -5.78
N ASP A 45 -18.89 -6.89 -6.75
CA ASP A 45 -17.55 -6.36 -6.97
C ASP A 45 -17.07 -5.53 -5.79
N ALA A 46 -17.93 -4.66 -5.24
CA ALA A 46 -17.63 -3.90 -4.04
C ALA A 46 -17.31 -4.82 -2.85
N LYS A 47 -18.05 -5.93 -2.67
CA LYS A 47 -17.76 -6.93 -1.62
C LYS A 47 -16.40 -7.60 -1.82
N ILE A 48 -16.06 -7.94 -3.06
CA ILE A 48 -14.77 -8.57 -3.40
C ILE A 48 -13.62 -7.59 -3.11
N LEU A 49 -13.77 -6.33 -3.52
CA LEU A 49 -12.78 -5.27 -3.26
C LEU A 49 -12.65 -4.97 -1.77
N LEU A 50 -13.77 -4.89 -1.04
CA LEU A 50 -13.78 -4.69 0.41
C LEU A 50 -13.04 -5.82 1.13
N LYS A 51 -13.29 -7.06 0.73
CA LYS A 51 -12.56 -8.21 1.27
C LYS A 51 -11.07 -8.13 0.97
N SER A 52 -10.68 -7.67 -0.22
CA SER A 52 -9.28 -7.53 -0.62
C SER A 52 -8.56 -6.43 0.16
N ILE A 53 -9.17 -5.25 0.30
CA ILE A 53 -8.57 -4.08 0.96
C ILE A 53 -8.45 -4.25 2.49
N LEU A 54 -9.26 -5.12 3.09
CA LEU A 54 -9.20 -5.48 4.50
C LEU A 54 -8.19 -6.58 4.84
N LYS A 55 -7.56 -7.22 3.83
CA LYS A 55 -6.50 -8.21 4.08
C LYS A 55 -5.26 -7.56 4.67
N LYS A 56 -4.59 -8.31 5.53
CA LYS A 56 -3.27 -7.96 6.12
C LYS A 56 -2.24 -7.58 5.09
N GLU A 57 -2.08 -8.48 4.13
CA GLU A 57 -1.11 -8.35 3.05
C GLU A 57 -1.37 -7.09 2.22
N THR A 58 -2.63 -6.80 1.89
CA THR A 58 -2.99 -5.61 1.11
C THR A 58 -2.65 -4.32 1.84
N GLY A 59 -3.04 -4.19 3.11
CA GLY A 59 -2.74 -2.99 3.91
C GLY A 59 -1.24 -2.80 4.17
N TYR A 60 -0.51 -3.89 4.36
CA TYR A 60 0.97 -3.88 4.48
C TYR A 60 1.63 -3.45 3.17
N LEU A 61 1.27 -4.10 2.06
CA LEU A 61 1.84 -3.83 0.74
C LEU A 61 1.53 -2.40 0.29
N ALA A 62 0.35 -1.88 0.59
CA ALA A 62 -0.01 -0.51 0.23
C ALA A 62 0.98 0.51 0.84
N ILE A 63 1.32 0.36 2.13
CA ILE A 63 2.26 1.26 2.82
C ILE A 63 3.69 1.05 2.33
N LEU A 64 4.12 -0.21 2.17
CA LEU A 64 5.44 -0.56 1.64
C LEU A 64 5.66 0.04 0.24
N TRP A 65 4.67 -0.12 -0.65
CA TRP A 65 4.75 0.42 -2.00
C TRP A 65 4.75 1.94 -2.03
N ASN A 66 4.01 2.60 -1.14
CA ASN A 66 4.05 4.05 -1.01
C ASN A 66 5.47 4.55 -0.72
N ASP A 67 6.17 3.92 0.23
CA ASP A 67 7.54 4.30 0.61
C ASP A 67 8.56 4.01 -0.50
N ILE A 68 8.43 2.86 -1.19
CA ILE A 68 9.28 2.50 -2.32
C ILE A 68 9.08 3.50 -3.46
N LEU A 69 7.83 3.82 -3.81
CA LEU A 69 7.49 4.74 -4.88
C LEU A 69 7.95 6.17 -4.55
N GLU A 70 7.82 6.61 -3.29
CA GLU A 70 8.31 7.91 -2.87
C GLU A 70 9.83 8.03 -3.09
N ARG A 71 10.61 7.05 -2.60
CA ARG A 71 12.06 7.07 -2.73
C ARG A 71 12.50 6.93 -4.19
N THR A 72 11.80 6.10 -4.96
CA THR A 72 12.04 5.92 -6.40
C THR A 72 11.75 7.21 -7.16
N ASN A 73 10.65 7.89 -6.86
CA ASN A 73 10.30 9.15 -7.49
C ASN A 73 11.33 10.24 -7.18
N LYS A 74 11.71 10.41 -5.91
CA LYS A 74 12.77 11.37 -5.51
C LYS A 74 14.09 11.10 -6.23
N THR A 75 14.48 9.83 -6.32
CA THR A 75 15.69 9.43 -7.05
C THR A 75 15.57 9.72 -8.55
N SER A 76 14.42 9.42 -9.15
CA SER A 76 14.15 9.66 -10.57
C SER A 76 14.20 11.13 -10.93
N VAL A 77 13.62 11.99 -10.10
CA VAL A 77 13.66 13.45 -10.27
C VAL A 77 15.10 13.96 -10.25
N GLU A 78 15.91 13.50 -9.29
CA GLU A 78 17.31 13.94 -9.19
C GLU A 78 18.19 13.43 -10.32
N LEU A 79 17.99 12.20 -10.77
CA LEU A 79 18.68 11.65 -11.95
C LEU A 79 18.37 12.42 -13.24
N GLN A 80 17.20 13.06 -13.32
CA GLN A 80 16.79 13.87 -14.47
C GLN A 80 17.25 15.32 -14.38
N SER A 81 17.98 15.70 -13.32
CA SER A 81 18.58 17.03 -13.20
C SER A 81 19.66 17.25 -14.26
N LYS A 82 19.61 18.40 -14.96
CA LYS A 82 20.50 18.73 -16.09
C LYS A 82 21.99 18.80 -15.73
N MET A 83 22.34 18.89 -14.45
CA MET A 83 23.71 19.03 -13.96
C MET A 83 24.15 17.87 -13.06
N ILE A 84 23.55 16.68 -13.20
CA ILE A 84 23.95 15.57 -12.36
C ILE A 84 25.32 15.02 -12.76
N ASP A 85 26.22 14.96 -11.78
CA ASP A 85 27.51 14.30 -11.90
C ASP A 85 27.34 12.76 -11.92
N PRO A 86 28.07 12.01 -12.77
CA PRO A 86 27.94 10.54 -12.85
C PRO A 86 28.18 9.80 -11.53
N LEU A 87 29.13 10.27 -10.70
CA LEU A 87 29.38 9.67 -9.39
C LEU A 87 28.20 9.92 -8.45
N LYS A 88 27.61 11.12 -8.48
CA LYS A 88 26.35 11.41 -7.77
C LYS A 88 25.21 10.50 -8.24
N ALA A 89 25.04 10.30 -9.54
CA ALA A 89 24.00 9.41 -10.08
C ALA A 89 24.19 7.95 -9.61
N PHE A 90 25.42 7.45 -9.65
CA PHE A 90 25.75 6.11 -9.16
C PHE A 90 25.45 5.95 -7.66
N ASN A 91 25.84 6.94 -6.84
CA ASN A 91 25.57 6.95 -5.41
C ASN A 91 24.07 6.98 -5.09
N LEU A 92 23.26 7.70 -5.87
CA LEU A 92 21.80 7.72 -5.72
C LEU A 92 21.20 6.33 -5.97
N LEU A 93 21.65 5.62 -7.01
CA LEU A 93 21.19 4.28 -7.31
C LEU A 93 21.59 3.26 -6.24
N ILE A 94 22.83 3.34 -5.72
CA ILE A 94 23.26 2.52 -4.58
C ILE A 94 22.41 2.81 -3.35
N SER A 95 22.16 4.09 -3.06
CA SER A 95 21.31 4.50 -1.93
C SER A 95 19.90 3.93 -2.05
N LEU A 96 19.29 4.00 -3.24
CA LEU A 96 17.97 3.43 -3.50
C LEU A 96 17.97 1.90 -3.31
N LYS A 97 18.98 1.20 -3.86
CA LYS A 97 19.13 -0.25 -3.69
C LYS A 97 19.23 -0.64 -2.21
N ASN A 98 20.09 0.04 -1.46
CA ASN A 98 20.30 -0.23 -0.04
C ASN A 98 19.05 0.08 0.78
N TYR A 99 18.35 1.16 0.43
CA TYR A 99 17.07 1.50 1.05
C TYR A 99 16.04 0.37 0.86
N VAL A 100 15.79 -0.07 -0.37
CA VAL A 100 14.83 -1.15 -0.66
C VAL A 100 15.23 -2.46 0.04
N ALA A 101 16.52 -2.76 0.12
CA ALA A 101 17.01 -3.92 0.87
C ALA A 101 16.68 -3.80 2.37
N SER A 102 16.90 -2.63 2.97
CA SER A 102 16.64 -2.38 4.40
C SER A 102 15.17 -2.46 4.80
N LEU A 103 14.24 -2.25 3.85
CA LEU A 103 12.81 -2.35 4.12
C LEU A 103 12.38 -3.76 4.53
N ARG A 104 13.13 -4.80 4.12
CA ARG A 104 12.84 -6.19 4.48
C ARG A 104 12.93 -6.44 5.99
N ASP A 105 13.82 -5.74 6.67
CA ASP A 105 14.02 -5.88 8.11
C ASP A 105 12.99 -5.07 8.92
N LEU A 106 12.19 -4.22 8.27
CA LEU A 106 11.22 -3.32 8.89
C LEU A 106 9.80 -3.87 8.96
N TYR A 107 9.62 -5.18 8.81
CA TYR A 107 8.29 -5.82 8.82
C TYR A 107 7.41 -5.36 10.00
N ASN A 108 7.95 -5.39 11.22
CA ASN A 108 7.20 -4.99 12.43
C ASN A 108 6.77 -3.52 12.39
N THR A 109 7.60 -2.64 11.82
CA THR A 109 7.28 -1.22 11.64
C THR A 109 6.09 -1.05 10.70
N TYR A 110 6.09 -1.73 9.56
CA TYR A 110 5.00 -1.68 8.60
C TYR A 110 3.70 -2.26 9.15
N VAL A 111 3.76 -3.39 9.87
CA VAL A 111 2.58 -3.96 10.54
C VAL A 111 1.98 -2.93 11.51
N ASN A 112 2.81 -2.28 12.32
CA ASN A 112 2.35 -1.24 13.25
C ASN A 112 1.73 -0.05 12.52
N GLN A 113 2.30 0.38 11.39
CA GLN A 113 1.73 1.44 10.56
C GLN A 113 0.39 1.04 9.94
N THR A 114 0.23 -0.21 9.47
CA THR A 114 -1.04 -0.71 8.95
C THR A 114 -2.15 -0.70 10.01
N THR A 115 -1.82 -0.96 11.28
CA THR A 115 -2.82 -0.82 12.36
C THR A 115 -3.24 0.62 12.62
N LYS A 116 -2.41 1.61 12.27
CA LYS A 116 -2.74 3.05 12.34
C LYS A 116 -3.47 3.53 11.09
N LEU A 117 -3.24 2.88 9.94
CA LEU A 117 -3.87 3.22 8.65
C LEU A 117 -5.40 3.11 8.72
N SER A 118 -5.91 2.03 9.34
CA SER A 118 -7.36 1.85 9.54
C SER A 118 -7.68 1.04 10.79
N LEU A 119 -8.60 1.57 11.61
CA LEU A 119 -9.18 0.83 12.72
C LEU A 119 -9.96 -0.42 12.25
N LYS A 120 -10.54 -0.37 11.04
CA LYS A 120 -11.28 -1.49 10.44
C LYS A 120 -10.34 -2.62 10.02
N LEU A 121 -9.19 -2.28 9.42
CA LEU A 121 -8.09 -3.25 9.19
C LEU A 121 -7.66 -3.90 10.50
N LYS A 122 -7.39 -3.11 11.54
CA LYS A 122 -6.95 -3.64 12.85
C LYS A 122 -7.95 -4.63 13.45
N LYS A 123 -9.26 -4.38 13.33
CA LYS A 123 -10.31 -5.31 13.79
C LYS A 123 -10.29 -6.60 12.97
N HIS A 124 -10.25 -6.49 11.64
CA HIS A 124 -10.18 -7.63 10.73
C HIS A 124 -8.93 -8.50 11.00
N PHE A 125 -7.81 -7.87 11.34
CA PHE A 125 -6.55 -8.56 11.63
C PHE A 125 -6.64 -9.45 12.87
N LYS A 126 -7.26 -8.95 13.94
CA LYS A 126 -7.45 -9.72 15.19
C LYS A 126 -8.40 -10.90 14.96
N ASN A 127 -9.46 -10.69 14.19
CA ASN A 127 -10.43 -11.74 13.89
C ASN A 127 -9.79 -12.90 13.12
N GLU A 128 -8.99 -12.61 12.08
CA GLU A 128 -8.26 -13.64 11.32
C GLU A 128 -7.27 -14.44 12.19
N ASP A 129 -6.57 -13.79 13.12
CA ASP A 129 -5.63 -14.50 14.01
C ASP A 129 -6.36 -15.40 15.01
N ASN A 130 -7.49 -14.94 15.54
CA ASN A 130 -8.34 -15.73 16.42
C ASN A 130 -8.88 -16.98 15.70
N GLU A 131 -9.36 -16.83 14.46
CA GLU A 131 -9.81 -17.96 13.63
C GLU A 131 -8.69 -18.98 13.38
N ARG A 132 -7.46 -18.53 13.08
CA ARG A 132 -6.29 -19.41 12.90
C ARG A 132 -5.95 -20.18 14.18
N GLN A 133 -6.08 -19.55 15.34
CA GLN A 133 -5.82 -20.21 16.64
C GLN A 133 -6.90 -21.23 17.01
N ILE A 134 -8.18 -20.91 16.76
CA ILE A 134 -9.29 -21.84 16.99
C ILE A 134 -9.15 -23.08 16.11
N LYS A 135 -8.84 -22.91 14.82
CA LYS A 135 -8.62 -24.03 13.90
C LYS A 135 -7.49 -24.95 14.35
N ARG A 136 -6.38 -24.40 14.86
CA ARG A 136 -5.26 -25.19 15.40
C ARG A 136 -5.65 -25.99 16.64
N LYS A 137 -6.50 -25.43 17.52
CA LYS A 137 -7.00 -26.13 18.71
C LYS A 137 -8.01 -27.23 18.40
N CYS A 138 -8.82 -27.08 17.34
CA CYS A 138 -9.77 -28.11 16.92
C CYS A 138 -9.13 -29.28 16.15
N THR A 139 -7.89 -29.14 15.71
CA THR A 139 -7.11 -30.17 15.01
C THR A 139 -6.06 -30.84 15.91
N SER A 140 -6.10 -30.60 17.22
CA SER A 140 -5.24 -31.23 18.25
C SER A 140 -6.03 -32.14 19.16
#